data_AF-A0A966E509-F1
#
_entry.id   AF-A0A966E509-F1
#
_cell.length_a   1.000
_cell.length_b   1.000
_cell.length_c   1.000
_cell.angle_alpha   90.00
_cell.angle_beta   90.00
_cell.angle_gamma   90.00
#
_symmetry.space_group_name_H-M   'P 1'
#
loop_
_entity.id
_entity.type
_entity.pdbx_description
1 polymer ?
#
loop_
_entity_poly.entity_id
_entity_poly.type
_entity_poly.pdbx_seq_one_letter_code
_entity_poly.pdbx_strand_id
1 'polypeptide(L)'
;PAFWPADEVLAAHMVLAARESGGGDMRFAGALMRAVWAEERNIADGDTLLAIAGECDLDGESLITAAGATEIADLRASESEQAIDRGVFGAPTYIYKEQLFWGQDRLDLLERAIK
;
A
#
# COMPACT_ATOMS: atom_id res chain seq x y z
N PRO A 1 3.20 13.53 -11.42
CA PRO A 1 3.33 13.83 -9.97
C PRO A 1 4.56 14.70 -9.70
N ALA A 2 4.43 15.75 -8.88
CA ALA A 2 5.53 16.66 -8.55
C ALA A 2 6.68 16.00 -7.75
N PHE A 3 6.36 14.98 -6.93
CA PHE A 3 7.30 14.37 -5.97
C PHE A 3 7.73 12.94 -6.32
N TRP A 4 7.47 12.47 -7.55
CA TRP A 4 7.75 11.09 -7.92
C TRP A 4 9.19 10.86 -8.43
N PRO A 5 9.87 9.77 -8.03
CA PRO A 5 9.47 8.79 -7.00
C PRO A 5 9.66 9.34 -5.58
N ALA A 6 8.63 9.16 -4.75
CA ALA A 6 8.68 9.52 -3.33
C ALA A 6 9.15 8.31 -2.51
N ASP A 7 9.84 8.53 -1.39
CA ASP A 7 10.08 7.49 -0.39
C ASP A 7 8.75 7.05 0.21
N GLU A 8 8.35 5.81 -0.07
CA GLU A 8 7.06 5.26 0.31
C GLU A 8 7.08 4.47 1.62
N VAL A 9 8.23 4.29 2.26
CA VAL A 9 8.39 3.34 3.37
C VAL A 9 7.44 3.65 4.53
N LEU A 10 7.41 4.90 4.98
CA LEU A 10 6.52 5.33 6.07
C LEU A 10 5.05 5.18 5.69
N ALA A 11 4.68 5.57 4.47
CA ALA A 11 3.32 5.45 3.97
C ALA A 11 2.86 3.98 3.93
N ALA A 12 3.71 3.07 3.45
CA ALA A 12 3.46 1.64 3.41
C ALA A 12 3.31 1.04 4.83
N HIS A 13 4.15 1.46 5.78
CA HIS A 13 4.05 1.03 7.17
C HIS A 13 2.76 1.52 7.81
N MET A 14 2.31 2.75 7.55
CA MET A 14 1.02 3.24 8.04
C MET A 14 -0.17 2.47 7.46
N VAL A 15 -0.09 2.02 6.20
CA VAL A 15 -1.12 1.14 5.61
C VAL A 15 -1.18 -0.20 6.34
N LEU A 16 -0.02 -0.81 6.62
CA LEU A 16 0.05 -2.05 7.43
C LEU A 16 -0.48 -1.81 8.85
N ALA A 17 -0.08 -0.72 9.49
CA ALA A 17 -0.57 -0.36 10.83
C ALA A 17 -2.10 -0.20 10.87
N ALA A 18 -2.70 0.41 9.84
CA ALA A 18 -4.15 0.54 9.72
C ALA A 18 -4.82 -0.84 9.59
N ARG A 19 -4.23 -1.74 8.79
CA ARG A 19 -4.72 -3.12 8.62
C ARG A 19 -4.72 -3.88 9.95
N GLU A 20 -3.63 -3.80 10.71
CA GLU A 20 -3.49 -4.47 12.01
C GLU A 20 -4.33 -3.81 13.12
N SER A 21 -4.74 -2.54 12.96
CA SER A 21 -5.50 -1.76 13.96
C SER A 21 -7.01 -1.77 13.76
N GLY A 22 -7.54 -2.60 12.85
CA GLY A 22 -8.98 -2.75 12.63
C GLY A 22 -9.49 -2.33 11.24
N GLY A 23 -8.60 -2.00 10.30
CA GLY A 23 -8.91 -1.79 8.89
C GLY A 23 -8.95 -0.32 8.45
N GLY A 24 -9.43 -0.09 7.23
CA GLY A 24 -9.39 1.22 6.57
C GLY A 24 -8.12 1.44 5.73
N ASP A 25 -7.20 0.49 5.80
CA ASP A 25 -5.97 0.36 5.00
C ASP A 25 -6.24 0.50 3.50
N MET A 26 -7.26 -0.16 2.95
CA MET A 26 -7.56 -0.08 1.51
C MET A 26 -8.07 1.31 1.09
N ARG A 27 -8.88 1.97 1.92
CA ARG A 27 -9.32 3.36 1.67
C ARG A 27 -8.12 4.30 1.70
N PHE A 28 -7.26 4.12 2.70
CA PHE A 28 -6.06 4.93 2.89
C PHE A 28 -5.03 4.73 1.78
N ALA A 29 -4.72 3.48 1.39
CA ALA A 29 -3.85 3.18 0.26
C ALA A 29 -4.36 3.79 -1.06
N GLY A 30 -5.67 3.72 -1.30
CA GLY A 30 -6.29 4.40 -2.44
C GLY A 30 -6.16 5.93 -2.38
N ALA A 31 -6.28 6.52 -1.19
CA ALA A 31 -6.08 7.95 -0.99
C ALA A 31 -4.61 8.37 -1.20
N LEU A 32 -3.64 7.59 -0.72
CA LEU A 32 -2.21 7.81 -0.97
C LEU A 32 -1.88 7.77 -2.47
N MET A 33 -2.43 6.80 -3.20
CA MET A 33 -2.26 6.74 -4.66
C MET A 33 -2.85 7.97 -5.35
N ARG A 34 -4.06 8.40 -4.99
CA ARG A 34 -4.66 9.63 -5.53
C ARG A 34 -3.80 10.87 -5.18
N ALA A 35 -3.30 10.95 -3.95
CA ALA A 35 -2.47 12.03 -3.47
C ALA A 35 -1.21 12.20 -4.34
N VAL A 36 -0.53 11.10 -4.67
CA VAL A 36 0.62 11.11 -5.58
C VAL A 36 0.19 11.46 -7.01
N TRP A 37 -0.75 10.71 -7.57
CA TRP A 37 -0.97 10.70 -9.02
C TRP A 37 -1.86 11.83 -9.54
N ALA A 38 -2.77 12.36 -8.72
CA ALA A 38 -3.76 13.34 -9.13
C ALA A 38 -3.69 14.67 -8.36
N GLU A 39 -3.12 14.68 -7.16
CA GLU A 39 -3.12 15.86 -6.27
C GLU A 39 -1.74 16.48 -6.06
N GLU A 40 -0.69 15.88 -6.62
CA GLU A 40 0.70 16.32 -6.49
C GLU A 40 1.17 16.46 -5.04
N ARG A 41 0.66 15.65 -4.10
CA ARG A 41 1.05 15.67 -2.69
C ARG A 41 2.30 14.82 -2.44
N ASN A 42 3.10 15.20 -1.45
CA ASN A 42 4.32 14.49 -1.06
C ASN A 42 4.02 13.42 0.02
N ILE A 43 3.99 12.14 -0.36
CA ILE A 43 3.74 11.06 0.62
C ILE A 43 4.98 10.65 1.44
N ALA A 44 6.15 11.25 1.18
CA ALA A 44 7.32 11.10 2.05
C ALA A 44 7.29 12.08 3.24
N ASP A 45 6.33 13.00 3.28
CA ASP A 45 6.15 13.99 4.33
C ASP A 45 5.12 13.52 5.38
N GLY A 46 5.52 13.57 6.66
CA GLY A 46 4.70 13.09 7.76
C GLY A 46 3.39 13.86 7.95
N ASP A 47 3.43 15.19 7.83
CA ASP A 47 2.24 16.04 7.97
C ASP A 47 1.22 15.75 6.86
N THR A 48 1.71 15.53 5.63
CA THR A 48 0.89 15.10 4.50
C THR A 48 0.22 13.75 4.79
N LEU A 49 0.94 12.77 5.35
CA LEU A 49 0.38 11.47 5.70
C LEU A 49 -0.68 11.57 6.80
N LEU A 50 -0.45 12.39 7.83
CA LEU A 50 -1.43 12.66 8.90
C LEU A 50 -2.71 13.27 8.33
N ALA A 51 -2.59 14.24 7.41
CA ALA A 51 -3.74 14.84 6.75
C ALA A 51 -4.55 13.82 5.94
N ILE A 52 -3.89 12.99 5.12
CA ILE A 52 -4.56 11.94 4.31
C ILE A 52 -5.24 10.91 5.22
N ALA A 53 -4.61 10.52 6.33
CA ALA A 53 -5.20 9.60 7.30
C ALA A 53 -6.48 10.20 7.91
N GLY A 54 -6.44 11.49 8.30
CA GLY A 54 -7.62 12.21 8.78
C GLY A 54 -8.75 12.30 7.75
N GLU A 55 -8.44 12.55 6.48
CA GLU A 55 -9.41 12.51 5.36
C GLU A 55 -10.04 11.12 5.16
N CYS A 56 -9.38 10.08 5.65
CA CYS A 56 -9.85 8.70 5.65
C CYS A 56 -10.59 8.28 6.93
N ASP A 57 -10.82 9.21 7.86
CA ASP A 57 -11.40 8.96 9.19
C ASP A 57 -10.53 8.01 10.06
N LEU A 58 -9.21 8.05 9.86
CA LEU A 58 -8.23 7.27 10.63
C LEU A 58 -7.49 8.15 11.65
N ASP A 59 -7.11 7.55 12.77
CA ASP A 59 -6.22 8.18 13.75
C ASP A 59 -4.77 8.16 13.28
N GLY A 60 -4.39 9.16 12.48
CA GLY A 60 -3.07 9.26 11.86
C GLY A 60 -1.90 9.22 12.86
N GLU A 61 -2.07 9.79 14.05
CA GLU A 61 -1.03 9.85 15.09
C GLU A 61 -0.74 8.46 15.67
N SER A 62 -1.81 7.71 15.98
CA SER A 62 -1.69 6.32 16.39
C SER A 62 -1.06 5.46 15.28
N LEU A 63 -1.41 5.70 14.02
CA LEU A 63 -0.86 4.96 12.88
C LEU A 63 0.61 5.27 12.62
N ILE A 64 1.04 6.53 12.69
CA ILE A 64 2.47 6.90 12.57
C ILE A 64 3.28 6.28 13.70
N THR A 65 2.75 6.29 14.92
CA THR A 65 3.41 5.67 16.07
C THR A 65 3.57 4.16 15.85
N ALA A 66 2.50 3.48 15.44
CA ALA A 66 2.54 2.05 15.13
C ALA A 66 3.43 1.72 13.93
N ALA A 67 3.49 2.58 12.91
CA ALA A 67 4.35 2.42 11.74
C ALA A 67 5.86 2.43 12.06
N GLY A 68 6.24 3.02 13.20
CA GLY A 68 7.60 3.00 13.74
C GLY A 68 7.95 1.73 14.54
N ALA A 69 6.99 0.85 14.80
CA ALA A 69 7.23 -0.40 15.53
C ALA A 69 8.00 -1.41 14.67
N THR A 70 8.93 -2.14 15.28
CA THR A 70 9.74 -3.16 14.60
C THR A 70 8.86 -4.23 13.96
N GLU A 71 7.76 -4.59 14.61
CA GLU A 71 6.81 -5.59 14.15
C GLU A 71 6.19 -5.23 12.78
N ILE A 72 5.97 -3.94 12.50
CA ILE A 72 5.46 -3.50 11.18
C ILE A 72 6.54 -3.61 10.10
N ALA A 73 7.79 -3.30 10.43
CA ALA A 73 8.91 -3.47 9.51
C ALA A 73 9.15 -4.95 9.19
N ASP A 74 9.13 -5.81 10.20
CA ASP A 74 9.26 -7.27 10.06
C ASP A 74 8.11 -7.85 9.24
N LEU A 75 6.88 -7.37 9.47
CA LEU A 75 5.70 -7.76 8.69
C LEU A 75 5.87 -7.40 7.21
N ARG A 76 6.31 -6.17 6.89
CA ARG A 76 6.58 -5.76 5.51
C ARG A 76 7.65 -6.63 4.86
N ALA A 77 8.74 -6.91 5.57
CA ALA A 77 9.82 -7.76 5.08
C ALA A 77 9.32 -9.18 4.78
N SER A 78 8.60 -9.79 5.74
CA SER A 78 8.05 -11.14 5.60
C SER A 78 7.04 -11.24 4.46
N GLU A 79 6.12 -10.28 4.31
CA GLU A 79 5.15 -10.28 3.22
C GLU A 79 5.82 -10.06 1.85
N SER A 80 6.90 -9.28 1.81
CA SER A 80 7.70 -9.10 0.59
C SER A 80 8.41 -10.39 0.19
N GLU A 81 9.01 -11.10 1.14
CA GLU A 81 9.63 -12.42 0.90
C GLU A 81 8.58 -13.44 0.43
N GLN A 82 7.41 -13.49 1.08
CA GLN A 82 6.31 -14.37 0.65
C GLN A 82 5.84 -14.05 -0.77
N ALA A 83 5.81 -12.78 -1.17
CA ALA A 83 5.49 -12.39 -2.53
C ALA A 83 6.56 -12.89 -3.52
N ILE A 84 7.84 -12.71 -3.19
CA ILE A 84 8.97 -13.19 -3.99
C ILE A 84 8.93 -14.72 -4.16
N ASP A 85 8.69 -15.47 -3.08
CA ASP A 85 8.61 -16.93 -3.10
C ASP A 85 7.45 -17.43 -3.99
N ARG A 86 6.39 -16.63 -4.12
CA ARG A 86 5.26 -16.91 -5.03
C ARG A 86 5.51 -16.43 -6.46
N GLY A 87 6.73 -15.97 -6.77
CA GLY A 87 7.12 -15.50 -8.09
C GLY A 87 6.61 -14.10 -8.43
N VAL A 88 6.17 -13.30 -7.44
CA VAL A 88 5.78 -11.91 -7.69
C VAL A 88 7.01 -11.09 -8.09
N PHE A 89 6.87 -10.39 -9.21
CA PHE A 89 7.82 -9.36 -9.65
C PHE A 89 7.02 -8.17 -10.20
N GLY A 90 7.51 -6.96 -9.95
CA GLY A 90 6.87 -5.74 -10.39
C GLY A 90 5.46 -5.52 -9.79
N ALA A 91 4.82 -4.44 -10.21
CA ALA A 91 3.48 -4.06 -9.77
C ALA A 91 2.68 -3.39 -10.91
N PRO A 92 1.33 -3.52 -10.93
CA PRO A 92 0.56 -4.43 -10.08
C PRO A 92 0.72 -5.89 -10.53
N THR A 93 0.64 -6.81 -9.57
CA THR A 93 0.63 -8.26 -9.80
C THR A 93 -0.57 -8.87 -9.07
N TYR A 94 -1.29 -9.75 -9.74
CA TYR A 94 -2.43 -10.48 -9.21
C TYR A 94 -2.12 -11.97 -9.23
N ILE A 95 -2.52 -12.70 -8.20
CA ILE A 95 -2.45 -14.16 -8.18
C ILE A 95 -3.83 -14.72 -7.91
N TYR A 96 -4.31 -15.58 -8.81
CA TYR A 96 -5.54 -16.34 -8.63
C TYR A 96 -5.21 -17.83 -8.66
N LYS A 97 -5.46 -18.51 -7.53
CA LYS A 97 -4.97 -19.88 -7.27
C LYS A 97 -3.45 -19.93 -7.41
N GLU A 98 -2.92 -20.69 -8.37
CA GLU A 98 -1.48 -20.82 -8.65
C GLU A 98 -1.05 -19.99 -9.88
N GLN A 99 -1.97 -19.25 -10.50
CA GLN A 99 -1.68 -18.47 -11.71
C GLN A 99 -1.40 -17.00 -11.39
N LEU A 100 -0.26 -16.51 -11.87
CA LEU A 100 0.19 -15.14 -11.74
C LEU A 100 -0.16 -14.31 -13.00
N PHE A 101 -0.65 -13.10 -12.78
CA PHE A 101 -0.98 -12.11 -13.81
C PHE A 101 -0.28 -10.80 -13.47
N TRP A 102 0.74 -10.43 -14.25
CA TRP A 102 1.52 -9.21 -14.05
C TRP A 102 1.10 -8.11 -15.03
N GLY A 103 0.73 -6.95 -14.51
CA GLY A 103 0.28 -5.79 -15.28
C GLY A 103 -1.23 -5.55 -15.18
N GLN A 104 -1.62 -4.28 -15.12
CA GLN A 104 -3.03 -3.87 -15.11
C GLN A 104 -3.74 -4.27 -16.43
N ASP A 105 -3.00 -4.35 -17.52
CA ASP A 105 -3.43 -4.81 -18.84
C ASP A 105 -3.65 -6.35 -18.91
N ARG A 106 -3.61 -7.06 -17.78
CA ARG A 106 -3.96 -8.49 -17.65
C ARG A 106 -5.25 -8.75 -16.89
N LEU A 107 -5.98 -7.70 -16.50
CA LEU A 107 -7.24 -7.84 -15.75
C LEU A 107 -8.31 -8.61 -16.54
N ASP A 108 -8.32 -8.51 -17.86
CA ASP A 108 -9.22 -9.29 -18.74
C ASP A 108 -8.91 -10.79 -18.71
N LEU A 109 -7.62 -11.15 -18.71
CA LEU A 109 -7.18 -12.55 -18.56
C LEU A 109 -7.50 -13.09 -17.18
N LEU A 110 -7.31 -12.27 -16.14
CA LEU A 110 -7.69 -12.61 -14.77
C LEU A 110 -9.20 -12.84 -14.65
N GLU A 111 -10.03 -11.95 -15.20
CA GLU A 111 -11.48 -12.09 -15.20
C GLU A 111 -11.92 -13.42 -15.85
N ARG A 112 -11.31 -13.78 -16.98
CA ARG A 112 -11.58 -15.05 -17.67
C ARG A 112 -11.18 -16.28 -16.87
N ALA A 113 -10.18 -16.18 -15.98
CA ALA A 113 -9.75 -17.29 -15.13
C ALA A 113 -10.64 -17.48 -13.89
N ILE A 114 -11.33 -16.41 -13.45
CA ILE A 114 -12.25 -16.42 -12.30
C ILE A 114 -13.63 -16.98 -12.67
N LYS A 115 -14.09 -16.74 -13.89
CA LYS A 115 -15.36 -17.26 -14.44
C LYS A 115 -15.30 -18.76 -14.70
#